data_AF-A0A921E680-F1
#
_entry.id   AF-A0A921E680-F1
#
_cell.length_a   1.000
_cell.length_b   1.000
_cell.length_c   1.000
_cell.angle_alpha   90.00
_cell.angle_beta   90.00
_cell.angle_gamma   90.00
#
_symmetry.space_group_name_H-M   'P 1'
#
loop_
_entity.id
_entity.type
_entity.pdbx_description
1 polymer ?
#
loop_
_entity_poly.entity_id
_entity_poly.type
_entity_poly.pdbx_seq_one_letter_code
_entity_poly.pdbx_strand_id
1 'polypeptide(L)'
;MSKPVDEDEQAIDRLTVYMLKETYCAAAGALMRMNPQAADALFQAFERQIADALQRMHVHRSEGPDSTAIALAVGDRIADILDQAHRRQFEPRTAPAAEDRSLQAVREAGISREAVEVLASLQRRFPSV
;
A
#
# COMPACT_ATOMS: atom_id res chain seq x y z
N MET A 1 -5.51 -7.99 33.81
CA MET A 1 -4.58 -7.76 32.68
C MET A 1 -5.11 -8.56 31.50
N SER A 2 -5.78 -7.89 30.59
CA SER A 2 -6.33 -8.40 29.32
C SER A 2 -5.94 -7.34 28.29
N LYS A 3 -5.28 -7.58 27.15
CA LYS A 3 -4.84 -8.78 26.43
C LYS A 3 -3.92 -8.29 25.28
N PRO A 4 -2.74 -8.88 25.00
CA PRO A 4 -1.88 -8.46 23.86
C PRO A 4 -2.41 -8.88 22.47
N VAL A 5 -3.33 -9.84 22.42
CA VAL A 5 -3.89 -10.39 21.17
C VAL A 5 -4.66 -9.34 20.35
N ASP A 6 -5.37 -8.43 21.02
CA ASP A 6 -6.22 -7.45 20.31
C ASP A 6 -5.38 -6.30 19.73
N GLU A 7 -4.20 -6.01 20.31
CA GLU A 7 -3.24 -5.04 19.75
C GLU A 7 -2.51 -5.61 18.53
N ASP A 8 -2.14 -6.89 18.57
CA ASP A 8 -1.48 -7.59 17.46
C ASP A 8 -2.42 -7.72 16.26
N GLU A 9 -3.69 -8.08 16.47
CA GLU A 9 -4.70 -8.13 15.38
C GLU A 9 -4.88 -6.76 14.73
N GLN A 10 -5.02 -5.69 15.53
CA GLN A 10 -5.10 -4.33 14.98
C GLN A 10 -3.81 -3.90 14.26
N ALA A 11 -2.64 -4.35 14.72
CA ALA A 11 -1.38 -4.08 14.04
C ALA A 11 -1.31 -4.78 12.68
N ILE A 12 -1.79 -6.03 12.61
CA ILE A 12 -1.90 -6.79 11.36
C ILE A 12 -2.85 -6.09 10.38
N ASP A 13 -4.01 -5.63 10.82
CA ASP A 13 -4.95 -4.90 9.97
C ASP A 13 -4.35 -3.60 9.43
N ARG A 14 -3.70 -2.81 10.30
CA ARG A 14 -3.02 -1.58 9.89
C ARG A 14 -1.92 -1.87 8.88
N LEU A 15 -1.10 -2.88 9.11
CA LEU A 15 0.01 -3.23 8.23
C LEU A 15 -0.51 -3.80 6.90
N THR A 16 -1.58 -4.58 6.91
CA THR A 16 -2.22 -5.11 5.71
C THR A 16 -2.71 -3.98 4.81
N VAL A 17 -3.42 -3.01 5.38
CA VAL A 17 -3.88 -1.83 4.62
C VAL A 17 -2.69 -1.01 4.09
N TYR A 18 -1.64 -0.84 4.90
CA TYR A 18 -0.43 -0.15 4.46
C TYR A 18 0.27 -0.85 3.28
N MET A 19 0.43 -2.18 3.35
CA MET A 19 1.08 -2.96 2.29
C MET A 19 0.26 -2.97 0.99
N LEU A 20 -1.07 -3.03 1.10
CA LEU A 20 -1.97 -2.91 -0.06
C LEU A 20 -1.84 -1.53 -0.71
N LYS A 21 -1.82 -0.46 0.10
CA LYS A 21 -1.59 0.90 -0.39
C LYS A 21 -0.26 1.03 -1.13
N GLU A 22 0.84 0.57 -0.55
CA GLU A 22 2.17 0.68 -1.17
C GLU A 22 2.24 -0.10 -2.50
N THR A 23 1.65 -1.30 -2.53
CA THR A 23 1.58 -2.12 -3.74
C THR A 23 0.74 -1.44 -4.83
N TYR A 24 -0.42 -0.88 -4.46
CA TYR A 24 -1.26 -0.11 -5.39
C TYR A 24 -0.48 1.08 -5.96
N CYS A 25 0.17 1.88 -5.11
CA CYS A 25 0.97 3.02 -5.55
C CYS A 25 2.07 2.63 -6.54
N ALA A 26 2.79 1.54 -6.24
CA ALA A 26 3.88 1.04 -7.09
C ALA A 26 3.36 0.55 -8.46
N ALA A 27 2.30 -0.25 -8.47
CA ALA A 27 1.66 -0.75 -9.68
C ALA A 27 1.10 0.41 -10.53
N ALA A 28 0.43 1.35 -9.88
CA ALA A 28 -0.18 2.50 -10.52
C ALA A 28 0.90 3.38 -11.19
N GLY A 29 2.02 3.65 -10.49
CA GLY A 29 3.15 4.36 -11.07
C GLY A 29 3.84 3.61 -12.22
N ALA A 30 3.95 2.29 -12.14
CA ALA A 30 4.52 1.49 -13.22
C ALA A 30 3.65 1.51 -14.48
N LEU A 31 2.34 1.29 -14.32
CA LEU A 31 1.40 1.28 -15.44
C LEU A 31 1.29 2.66 -16.11
N MET A 32 1.24 3.74 -15.33
CA MET A 32 1.22 5.11 -15.86
C MET A 32 2.45 5.42 -16.72
N ARG A 33 3.65 4.93 -16.34
CA ARG A 33 4.86 5.10 -17.16
C ARG A 33 4.83 4.29 -18.47
N MET A 34 4.16 3.15 -18.48
CA MET A 34 4.10 2.25 -19.63
C MET A 34 3.01 2.65 -20.62
N ASN A 35 1.80 2.90 -20.12
CA ASN A 35 0.62 3.27 -20.91
C ASN A 35 -0.38 4.04 -20.03
N PRO A 36 -0.36 5.39 -20.09
CA PRO A 36 -1.25 6.24 -19.30
C PRO A 36 -2.73 5.97 -19.57
N GLN A 37 -3.12 5.74 -20.83
CA GLN A 37 -4.52 5.51 -21.18
C GLN A 37 -5.05 4.18 -20.62
N ALA A 38 -4.22 3.12 -20.66
CA ALA A 38 -4.59 1.84 -20.09
C ALA A 38 -4.67 1.90 -18.55
N ALA A 39 -3.79 2.64 -17.90
CA ALA A 39 -3.86 2.79 -16.44
C ALA A 39 -5.07 3.63 -16.01
N ASP A 40 -5.44 4.69 -16.74
CA ASP A 40 -6.66 5.45 -16.43
C ASP A 40 -7.91 4.57 -16.54
N ALA A 41 -8.03 3.78 -17.61
CA ALA A 41 -9.13 2.82 -17.75
C ALA A 41 -9.16 1.77 -16.62
N LEU A 42 -7.99 1.31 -16.18
CA LEU A 42 -7.88 0.36 -15.07
C LEU A 42 -8.28 0.99 -13.73
N PHE A 43 -7.85 2.23 -13.44
CA PHE A 43 -8.20 2.93 -12.21
C PHE A 43 -9.71 3.20 -12.14
N GLN A 44 -10.32 3.64 -13.25
CA GLN A 44 -11.78 3.80 -13.32
C GLN A 44 -12.51 2.47 -13.09
N ALA A 45 -11.98 1.34 -13.58
CA ALA A 45 -12.56 0.03 -13.34
C ALA A 45 -12.47 -0.36 -11.85
N PHE A 46 -11.34 -0.10 -11.20
CA PHE A 46 -11.19 -0.35 -9.76
C PHE A 46 -12.12 0.53 -8.92
N GLU A 47 -12.22 1.83 -9.21
CA GLU A 47 -13.12 2.75 -8.51
C GLU A 47 -14.57 2.29 -8.59
N ARG A 48 -15.02 1.87 -9.78
CA ARG A 48 -16.37 1.30 -9.95
C ARG A 48 -16.57 0.02 -9.13
N GLN A 49 -15.61 -0.91 -9.18
CA GLN A 49 -15.70 -2.15 -8.42
C GLN A 49 -15.76 -1.91 -6.91
N ILE A 50 -15.01 -0.93 -6.40
CA ILE A 50 -15.03 -0.53 -4.99
C ILE A 50 -16.39 0.08 -4.64
N ALA A 51 -16.88 1.01 -5.44
CA ALA A 51 -18.20 1.62 -5.24
C ALA A 51 -19.32 0.55 -5.20
N ASP A 52 -19.30 -0.39 -6.15
CA ASP A 52 -20.25 -1.50 -6.21
C ASP A 52 -20.15 -2.42 -4.98
N ALA A 53 -18.94 -2.65 -4.47
CA ALA A 53 -18.73 -3.44 -3.26
C ALA A 53 -19.29 -2.74 -2.01
N LEU A 54 -19.02 -1.45 -1.85
CA LEU A 54 -19.54 -0.64 -0.74
C LEU A 54 -21.07 -0.53 -0.79
N GLN A 55 -21.63 -0.34 -1.99
CA GLN A 55 -23.08 -0.33 -2.18
C GLN A 55 -23.70 -1.67 -1.81
N ARG A 56 -23.10 -2.80 -2.22
CA ARG A 56 -23.56 -4.13 -1.82
C ARG A 56 -23.50 -4.32 -0.31
N MET A 57 -22.41 -3.89 0.34
CA MET A 57 -22.26 -3.96 1.79
C MET A 57 -23.36 -3.17 2.51
N HIS A 58 -23.67 -1.96 2.03
CA HIS A 58 -24.75 -1.14 2.54
C HIS A 58 -26.13 -1.79 2.36
N VAL A 59 -26.46 -2.22 1.13
CA VAL A 59 -27.77 -2.81 0.78
C VAL A 59 -28.02 -4.11 1.54
N HIS A 60 -27.01 -4.96 1.63
CA HIS A 60 -27.14 -6.26 2.29
C HIS A 60 -26.97 -6.20 3.81
N ARG A 61 -26.69 -5.02 4.37
CA ARG A 61 -26.41 -4.83 5.80
C ARG A 61 -25.38 -5.86 6.32
N SER A 62 -24.30 -6.08 5.56
CA SER A 62 -23.33 -7.15 5.83
C SER A 62 -22.66 -7.04 7.20
N GLU A 63 -22.59 -5.82 7.74
CA GLU A 63 -22.05 -5.51 9.08
C GLU A 63 -23.16 -5.18 10.10
N GLY A 64 -24.41 -5.54 9.79
CA GLY A 64 -25.57 -5.23 10.62
C GLY A 64 -26.05 -3.78 10.51
N PRO A 65 -26.66 -3.21 11.57
CA PRO A 65 -27.26 -1.86 11.56
C PRO A 65 -26.28 -0.75 11.14
N ASP A 66 -24.99 -0.93 11.42
CA ASP A 66 -23.95 0.08 11.18
C ASP A 66 -23.33 0.04 9.78
N SER A 67 -23.78 -0.89 8.91
CA SER A 67 -23.20 -1.10 7.57
C SER A 67 -23.10 0.16 6.71
N THR A 68 -24.01 1.13 6.91
CA THR A 68 -23.95 2.42 6.18
C THR A 68 -22.78 3.26 6.66
N ALA A 69 -22.62 3.42 7.98
CA ALA A 69 -21.54 4.19 8.56
C ALA A 69 -20.18 3.54 8.24
N ILE A 70 -20.11 2.20 8.28
CA ILE A 70 -18.91 1.45 7.92
C ILE A 70 -18.58 1.63 6.43
N ALA A 71 -19.58 1.53 5.53
CA ALA A 71 -19.36 1.73 4.10
C ALA A 71 -18.82 3.12 3.76
N LEU A 72 -19.34 4.16 4.44
CA LEU A 72 -18.84 5.53 4.27
C LEU A 72 -17.40 5.66 4.79
N ALA A 73 -17.12 5.18 6.01
CA ALA A 73 -15.78 5.26 6.58
C ALA A 73 -14.72 4.49 5.77
N VAL A 74 -15.08 3.32 5.23
CA VAL A 74 -14.22 2.56 4.33
C VAL A 74 -14.04 3.30 3.00
N GLY A 75 -15.11 3.86 2.44
CA GLY A 75 -15.07 4.67 1.22
C GLY A 75 -14.12 5.86 1.34
N ASP A 76 -14.21 6.64 2.42
CA ASP A 76 -13.33 7.78 2.67
C ASP A 76 -11.86 7.34 2.76
N ARG A 77 -11.58 6.27 3.50
CA ARG A 77 -10.21 5.74 3.65
C ARG A 77 -9.63 5.24 2.33
N ILE A 78 -10.44 4.63 1.47
CA ILE A 78 -9.99 4.20 0.15
C ILE A 78 -9.75 5.40 -0.77
N ALA A 79 -10.64 6.41 -0.76
CA ALA A 79 -10.46 7.62 -1.54
C ALA A 79 -9.12 8.32 -1.23
N ASP A 80 -8.77 8.40 0.06
CA ASP A 80 -7.47 8.93 0.50
C ASP A 80 -6.27 8.14 -0.04
N ILE A 81 -6.39 6.81 -0.16
CA ILE A 81 -5.35 5.95 -0.71
C ILE A 81 -5.18 6.20 -2.21
N LEU A 82 -6.28 6.27 -2.96
CA LEU A 82 -6.28 6.49 -4.40
C LEU A 82 -5.69 7.86 -4.75
N ASP A 83 -6.12 8.91 -4.04
CA ASP A 83 -5.62 10.28 -4.23
C ASP A 83 -4.11 10.38 -3.93
N GLN A 84 -3.62 9.73 -2.86
CA GLN A 84 -2.19 9.68 -2.57
C GLN A 84 -1.38 8.95 -3.64
N ALA A 85 -1.92 7.86 -4.19
CA ALA A 85 -1.27 7.13 -5.27
C ALA A 85 -1.17 7.99 -6.53
N HIS A 86 -2.24 8.71 -6.88
CA HIS A 86 -2.22 9.65 -8.00
C HIS A 86 -1.22 10.78 -7.78
N ARG A 87 -1.17 11.39 -6.59
CA ARG A 87 -0.20 12.48 -6.30
C ARG A 87 1.26 12.05 -6.36
N ARG A 88 1.63 10.89 -5.80
CA ARG A 88 3.00 10.35 -5.82
C ARG A 88 3.54 10.08 -7.23
N GLN A 89 2.67 9.93 -8.22
CA GLN A 89 3.06 9.70 -9.61
C GLN A 89 3.58 10.97 -10.30
N PHE A 90 3.17 12.14 -9.82
CA PHE A 90 3.53 13.43 -10.42
C PHE A 90 4.70 14.13 -9.70
N GLU A 91 5.26 13.54 -8.65
CA GLU A 91 6.49 14.05 -8.03
C GLU A 91 7.75 13.57 -8.78
N PRO A 92 8.66 14.47 -9.21
CA PRO A 92 9.89 14.11 -9.88
C PRO A 92 10.88 13.42 -8.91
N ARG A 93 11.30 12.19 -9.25
CA ARG A 93 12.26 11.38 -8.48
C ARG A 93 13.69 11.90 -8.66
N THR A 94 14.27 12.52 -7.62
CA THR A 94 15.70 12.85 -7.55
C THR A 94 16.56 11.57 -7.45
N ALA A 95 17.64 11.48 -8.24
CA ALA A 95 18.45 10.26 -8.43
C ALA A 95 19.42 9.95 -7.25
N PRO A 96 19.76 8.66 -6.96
CA PRO A 96 20.63 8.31 -5.83
C PRO A 96 22.11 8.06 -6.21
N ALA A 97 23.01 8.35 -5.25
CA ALA A 97 24.46 8.19 -5.29
C ALA A 97 24.94 6.74 -5.02
N ALA A 98 26.21 6.47 -5.38
CA ALA A 98 26.90 5.18 -5.52
C ALA A 98 26.84 4.17 -4.33
N GLU A 99 26.73 2.87 -4.66
CA GLU A 99 26.55 1.71 -3.76
C GLU A 99 27.83 1.17 -3.10
N ASP A 100 27.70 0.74 -1.84
CA ASP A 100 28.72 0.11 -0.98
C ASP A 100 28.78 -1.42 -1.14
N ARG A 101 29.98 -2.03 -1.10
CA ARG A 101 30.26 -3.46 -1.39
C ARG A 101 29.52 -4.49 -0.50
N SER A 102 28.93 -4.07 0.60
CA SER A 102 28.15 -4.94 1.50
C SER A 102 26.80 -5.40 0.90
N LEU A 103 26.28 -4.70 -0.12
CA LEU A 103 25.03 -5.05 -0.82
C LEU A 103 25.21 -6.18 -1.84
N GLN A 104 26.46 -6.52 -2.18
CA GLN A 104 26.77 -7.52 -3.19
C GLN A 104 26.53 -8.96 -2.70
N ALA A 105 26.79 -9.23 -1.41
CA ALA A 105 26.53 -10.54 -0.79
C ALA A 105 25.04 -10.89 -0.66
N VAL A 106 24.16 -9.88 -0.63
CA VAL A 106 22.71 -10.08 -0.52
C VAL A 106 22.04 -10.31 -1.88
N ARG A 107 22.64 -9.80 -2.97
CA ARG A 107 22.20 -10.13 -4.34
C ARG A 107 22.41 -11.58 -4.72
N GLU A 108 23.45 -12.23 -4.20
CA GLU A 108 23.76 -13.64 -4.49
C GLU A 108 22.74 -14.61 -3.85
N ALA A 109 21.92 -14.13 -2.89
CA ALA A 109 20.84 -14.90 -2.26
C ALA A 109 19.48 -14.81 -2.98
N GLY A 110 19.38 -14.12 -4.12
CA GLY A 110 18.14 -14.02 -4.91
C GLY A 110 17.09 -13.05 -4.34
N ILE A 111 17.46 -12.20 -3.37
CA ILE A 111 16.58 -11.16 -2.81
C ILE A 111 16.69 -9.90 -3.69
N SER A 112 15.55 -9.29 -4.04
CA SER A 112 15.53 -8.11 -4.92
C SER A 112 16.32 -6.94 -4.31
N ARG A 113 17.00 -6.18 -5.17
CA ARG A 113 17.91 -5.08 -4.78
C ARG A 113 17.22 -4.07 -3.86
N GLU A 114 15.94 -3.81 -4.08
CA GLU A 114 15.15 -2.88 -3.26
C GLU A 114 14.94 -3.38 -1.84
N ALA A 115 14.71 -4.68 -1.65
CA ALA A 115 14.53 -5.26 -0.32
C ALA A 115 15.84 -5.21 0.49
N VAL A 116 16.99 -5.33 -0.19
CA VAL A 116 18.31 -5.19 0.45
C VAL A 116 18.54 -3.76 0.94
N GLU A 117 18.20 -2.75 0.15
CA GLU A 117 18.36 -1.34 0.53
C GLU A 117 17.50 -0.98 1.74
N VAL A 118 16.27 -1.49 1.80
CA VAL A 118 15.37 -1.31 2.95
C VAL A 118 15.97 -1.93 4.21
N LEU A 119 16.44 -3.18 4.13
CA LEU A 119 17.06 -3.86 5.27
C LEU A 119 18.32 -3.13 5.77
N ALA A 120 19.17 -2.65 4.85
CA ALA A 120 20.38 -1.89 5.19
C ALA A 120 20.08 -0.52 5.83
N SER A 121 18.94 0.09 5.50
CA SER A 121 18.50 1.34 6.13
C SER A 121 18.00 1.12 7.57
N LEU A 122 17.31 0.01 7.81
CA LEU A 122 16.79 -0.37 9.13
C LEU A 122 17.91 -0.75 10.09
N GLN A 123 18.92 -1.49 9.61
CA GLN A 123 20.07 -1.93 10.41
C GLN A 123 20.94 -0.76 10.91
N ARG A 124 21.02 0.33 10.13
CA ARG A 124 21.69 1.58 10.55
C ARG A 124 20.89 2.37 11.58
N ARG A 125 19.57 2.27 11.54
CA ARG A 125 18.66 3.02 12.42
C ARG A 125 18.46 2.33 13.77
N PHE A 126 18.57 1.01 13.80
CA PHE A 126 18.51 0.19 15.02
C PHE A 126 19.70 -0.76 15.04
N PRO A 127 20.90 -0.28 15.41
CA PRO A 127 22.04 -1.17 15.57
C PRO A 127 21.74 -2.15 16.72
N SER A 128 21.83 -3.45 16.45
CA SER A 128 21.83 -4.47 17.49
C SER A 128 22.97 -4.18 18.47
N VAL A 129 22.66 -4.01 19.76
CA VAL A 129 23.67 -3.94 20.84
C VAL A 129 24.31 -5.30 21.04
#